data_AF-A0A8N4KZW1-F1
#
_entry.id   AF-A0A8N4KZW1-F1
#
_cell.length_a   1.000
_cell.length_b   1.000
_cell.length_c   1.000
_cell.angle_alpha   90.00
_cell.angle_beta   90.00
_cell.angle_gamma   90.00
#
_symmetry.space_group_name_H-M   'P 1'
#
loop_
_entity.id
_entity.type
_entity.pdbx_description
1 polymer ?
#
loop_
_entity_poly.entity_id
_entity_poly.type
_entity_poly.pdbx_seq_one_letter_code
_entity_poly.pdbx_strand_id
1 'polypeptide(L)'
;MTTDLQSTDHEIENILPGNLQLYTEVDNIWMISHAADLPGVPMWVGFNSQIYDSDTPQQHISYLAPINASPTSNSVVLETMHQSKKIAAELNQSSIQVTYDLAIAKVALQIQSTEKPTFDNLFIHLGPFHIMMAYFKAVGKFINDCGLTNIMVESNLLANGSVNGFIDGKHFNRCKRLHPLMALGLEIMHFKSFLQIKNVSLTDDIIGELRRLQNCKISSFQIENENLKELLNNYLIYKQQSFNGEFGKTQQFYMIYINLIHHYLHLSRSIRTGDFELFKTILPKITNLFFICNQQNYARWTVKYVDNLIKVSETHPELYEGFKQGFFGIKRTTKPFSRQPIDLVLEQTINADAARRLTGVIHFTNSISARQLFTFHNCITFF
;
A
#
# COMPACT_ATOMS: atom_id res chain seq x y z
N MET A 1 32.36 -27.78 1.01
CA MET A 1 32.21 -26.88 -0.16
C MET A 1 30.85 -26.20 -0.10
N THR A 2 30.59 -25.45 0.99
CA THR A 2 29.34 -24.71 1.21
C THR A 2 29.65 -23.53 2.13
N THR A 3 30.57 -22.71 1.67
CA THR A 3 30.91 -21.38 2.20
C THR A 3 31.05 -20.55 0.94
N ASP A 4 30.24 -19.50 0.82
CA ASP A 4 30.08 -18.58 -0.33
C ASP A 4 28.73 -18.70 -1.05
N LEU A 5 27.66 -18.51 -0.27
CA LEU A 5 26.47 -17.79 -0.73
C LEU A 5 26.32 -16.56 0.19
N GLN A 6 27.35 -15.70 0.20
CA GLN A 6 27.11 -14.30 0.56
C GLN A 6 26.28 -13.73 -0.57
N SER A 7 25.02 -13.43 -0.28
CA SER A 7 24.20 -12.59 -1.15
C SER A 7 25.00 -11.32 -1.41
N THR A 8 25.42 -11.13 -2.65
CA THR A 8 25.91 -9.84 -3.10
C THR A 8 24.76 -8.86 -2.88
N ASP A 9 24.91 -7.98 -1.89
CA ASP A 9 24.03 -6.84 -1.65
C ASP A 9 23.91 -6.09 -2.98
N HIS A 10 22.78 -6.31 -3.67
CA HIS A 10 22.51 -5.62 -4.91
C HIS A 10 22.44 -4.13 -4.60
N GLU A 11 23.04 -3.29 -5.45
CA GLU A 11 23.02 -1.81 -5.38
C GLU A 11 21.61 -1.19 -5.20
N ILE A 12 20.56 -2.00 -5.35
CA ILE A 12 19.13 -1.74 -5.12
C ILE A 12 18.79 -1.51 -3.64
N GLU A 13 19.52 -2.10 -2.68
CA GLU A 13 19.24 -1.89 -1.25
C GLU A 13 19.68 -0.51 -0.71
N ASN A 14 20.47 0.25 -1.47
CA ASN A 14 21.13 1.46 -0.99
C ASN A 14 20.54 2.79 -1.48
N ILE A 15 19.47 2.79 -2.28
CA ILE A 15 18.73 4.02 -2.61
C ILE A 15 17.48 4.07 -1.74
N LEU A 16 17.67 4.47 -0.47
CA LEU A 16 16.54 4.83 0.39
C LEU A 16 15.85 6.05 -0.24
N PRO A 17 14.52 6.03 -0.46
CA PRO A 17 13.79 7.21 -0.92
C PRO A 17 14.10 8.38 0.02
N GLY A 18 14.35 9.57 -0.53
CA GLY A 18 14.67 10.76 0.29
C GLY A 18 13.62 11.04 1.37
N ASN A 19 12.37 10.65 1.14
CA ASN A 19 11.27 10.82 2.09
C ASN A 19 11.13 9.69 3.13
N LEU A 20 11.83 8.57 2.98
CA LEU A 20 11.61 7.39 3.84
C LEU A 20 11.99 7.66 5.30
N GLN A 21 13.08 8.39 5.53
CA GLN A 21 13.47 8.82 6.87
C GLN A 21 12.39 9.72 7.49
N LEU A 22 11.96 10.74 6.75
CA LEU A 22 10.89 11.65 7.17
C LEU A 22 9.62 10.88 7.52
N TYR A 23 9.18 9.92 6.69
CA TYR A 23 8.00 9.12 6.97
C TYR A 23 8.14 8.25 8.21
N THR A 24 9.33 7.71 8.46
CA THR A 24 9.63 6.93 9.65
C THR A 24 9.57 7.81 10.91
N GLU A 25 10.10 9.02 10.84
CA GLU A 25 10.02 10.01 11.93
C GLU A 25 8.55 10.39 12.21
N VAL A 26 7.79 10.73 11.17
CA VAL A 26 6.34 11.02 11.27
C VAL A 26 5.58 9.88 11.94
N ASP A 27 5.83 8.64 11.54
CA ASP A 27 5.13 7.47 12.09
C ASP A 27 5.55 7.18 13.55
N ASN A 28 6.82 7.41 13.91
CA ASN A 28 7.27 7.34 15.30
C ASN A 28 6.61 8.43 16.17
N ILE A 29 6.52 9.67 15.67
CA ILE A 29 5.85 10.77 16.37
C ILE A 29 4.38 10.48 16.57
N TRP A 30 3.71 9.93 15.56
CA TRP A 30 2.33 9.45 15.68
C TRP A 30 2.17 8.39 16.78
N MET A 31 3.04 7.36 16.78
CA MET A 31 3.00 6.30 17.78
C MET A 31 3.27 6.82 19.19
N ILE A 32 4.32 7.63 19.38
CA ILE A 32 4.66 8.21 20.69
C ILE A 32 3.56 9.14 21.17
N SER A 33 2.91 9.90 20.28
CA SER A 33 1.77 10.74 20.66
C SER A 33 0.61 9.93 21.25
N HIS A 34 0.35 8.73 20.72
CA HIS A 34 -0.60 7.79 21.32
C HIS A 34 -0.06 7.19 22.63
N ALA A 35 1.22 6.83 22.68
CA ALA A 35 1.82 6.26 23.89
C ALA A 35 1.87 7.25 25.08
N ALA A 36 1.96 8.54 24.78
CA ALA A 36 1.89 9.66 25.72
C ALA A 36 0.44 10.09 26.05
N ASP A 37 -0.56 9.35 25.56
CA ASP A 37 -1.98 9.58 25.81
C ASP A 37 -2.42 11.02 25.45
N LEU A 38 -1.86 11.58 24.36
CA LEU A 38 -2.19 12.93 23.92
C LEU A 38 -3.62 12.99 23.35
N PRO A 39 -4.40 14.05 23.68
CA PRO A 39 -5.79 14.13 23.27
C PRO A 39 -5.91 14.39 21.78
N GLY A 40 -6.93 13.79 21.15
CA GLY A 40 -7.31 14.12 19.77
C GLY A 40 -6.38 13.57 18.69
N VAL A 41 -5.44 12.67 19.02
CA VAL A 41 -4.58 12.01 18.03
C VAL A 41 -5.40 11.01 17.22
N PRO A 42 -5.62 11.23 15.90
CA PRO A 42 -6.36 10.29 15.08
C PRO A 42 -5.52 9.03 14.76
N MET A 43 -6.19 8.01 14.20
CA MET A 43 -5.50 6.88 13.58
C MET A 43 -4.70 7.31 12.34
N TRP A 44 -3.76 6.48 11.93
CA TRP A 44 -2.73 6.75 10.93
C TRP A 44 -3.20 7.52 9.67
N VAL A 45 -4.31 7.13 9.05
CA VAL A 45 -4.83 7.85 7.87
C VAL A 45 -5.28 9.27 8.20
N GLY A 46 -5.97 9.45 9.34
CA GLY A 46 -6.42 10.76 9.80
C GLY A 46 -5.24 11.66 10.18
N PHE A 47 -4.24 11.09 10.86
CA PHE A 47 -3.03 11.82 11.27
C PHE A 47 -2.29 12.36 10.05
N ASN A 48 -2.01 11.47 9.09
CA ASN A 48 -1.35 11.86 7.85
C ASN A 48 -2.19 12.83 7.01
N SER A 49 -3.52 12.71 7.00
CA SER A 49 -4.37 13.68 6.31
C SER A 49 -4.33 15.08 6.94
N GLN A 50 -4.12 15.20 8.25
CA GLN A 50 -3.99 16.51 8.92
C GLN A 50 -2.69 17.22 8.56
N ILE A 51 -1.57 16.48 8.53
CA ILE A 51 -0.24 17.06 8.30
C ILE A 51 0.13 17.18 6.82
N TYR A 52 -0.45 16.34 5.95
CA TYR A 52 -0.11 16.36 4.52
C TYR A 52 -0.72 17.57 3.82
N ASP A 53 0.08 18.33 3.09
CA ASP A 53 -0.25 19.64 2.51
C ASP A 53 -0.10 19.70 0.98
N SER A 54 -0.28 18.56 0.30
CA SER A 54 -0.26 18.51 -1.16
C SER A 54 -1.61 18.82 -1.80
N ASP A 55 -1.62 19.82 -2.70
CA ASP A 55 -2.75 20.16 -3.55
C ASP A 55 -2.61 19.54 -4.96
N THR A 56 -2.80 18.22 -5.02
CA THR A 56 -2.89 17.51 -6.30
C THR A 56 -4.33 17.55 -6.86
N PRO A 57 -4.51 17.69 -8.18
CA PRO A 57 -5.85 17.76 -8.77
C PRO A 57 -6.63 16.46 -8.55
N GLN A 58 -7.95 16.58 -8.46
CA GLN A 58 -8.84 15.43 -8.48
C GLN A 58 -8.83 14.78 -9.86
N GLN A 59 -8.89 13.45 -9.90
CA GLN A 59 -9.01 12.69 -11.12
C GLN A 59 -10.47 12.33 -11.38
N HIS A 60 -10.87 12.40 -12.65
CA HIS A 60 -12.19 11.97 -13.10
C HIS A 60 -12.15 10.50 -13.52
N ILE A 61 -13.25 9.81 -13.28
CA ILE A 61 -13.40 8.39 -13.65
C ILE A 61 -14.38 8.33 -14.81
N SER A 62 -13.90 7.79 -15.93
CA SER A 62 -14.71 7.47 -17.10
C SER A 62 -14.76 5.96 -17.28
N TYR A 63 -15.77 5.47 -17.99
CA TYR A 63 -16.00 4.05 -18.20
C TYR A 63 -15.88 3.69 -19.68
N LEU A 64 -15.36 2.49 -19.94
CA LEU A 64 -15.35 1.89 -21.28
C LEU A 64 -16.52 0.94 -21.44
N ALA A 65 -16.85 0.62 -22.70
CA ALA A 65 -17.91 -0.34 -23.00
C ALA A 65 -17.57 -1.71 -22.41
N PRO A 66 -18.46 -2.35 -21.63
CA PRO A 66 -18.18 -3.64 -21.02
C PRO A 66 -18.11 -4.74 -22.09
N ILE A 67 -17.16 -5.67 -21.92
CA ILE A 67 -17.05 -6.87 -22.75
C ILE A 67 -17.83 -7.98 -22.08
N ASN A 68 -18.88 -8.48 -22.72
CA ASN A 68 -19.75 -9.53 -22.16
C ASN A 68 -19.15 -10.93 -22.33
N ALA A 69 -17.98 -11.17 -21.74
CA ALA A 69 -17.27 -12.44 -21.75
C ALA A 69 -16.39 -12.59 -20.50
N SER A 70 -15.81 -13.78 -20.29
CA SER A 70 -14.95 -14.01 -19.13
C SER A 70 -13.69 -13.13 -19.18
N PRO A 71 -13.39 -12.38 -18.10
CA PRO A 71 -12.29 -11.42 -18.06
C PRO A 71 -10.91 -12.10 -18.16
N THR A 72 -10.83 -13.38 -17.78
CA THR A 72 -9.59 -14.17 -17.83
C THR A 72 -9.37 -14.89 -19.15
N SER A 73 -10.26 -14.76 -20.14
CA SER A 73 -10.08 -15.40 -21.45
C SER A 73 -9.08 -14.62 -22.30
N ASN A 74 -8.17 -15.32 -22.98
CA ASN A 74 -7.10 -14.67 -23.76
C ASN A 74 -7.64 -13.66 -24.79
N SER A 75 -8.77 -13.96 -25.44
CA SER A 75 -9.40 -13.05 -26.39
C SER A 75 -9.89 -11.75 -25.75
N VAL A 76 -10.44 -11.81 -24.54
CA VAL A 76 -10.89 -10.62 -23.80
C VAL A 76 -9.69 -9.81 -23.33
N VAL A 77 -8.66 -10.46 -22.78
CA VAL A 77 -7.43 -9.78 -22.37
C VAL A 77 -6.78 -9.09 -23.57
N LEU A 78 -6.63 -9.78 -24.70
CA LEU A 78 -6.09 -9.21 -25.94
C LEU A 78 -6.92 -8.01 -26.43
N GLU A 79 -8.25 -8.12 -26.42
CA GLU A 79 -9.15 -7.01 -26.78
C GLU A 79 -8.94 -5.80 -25.86
N THR A 80 -8.82 -5.99 -24.55
CA THR A 80 -8.56 -4.87 -23.62
C THR A 80 -7.21 -4.20 -23.90
N MET A 81 -6.19 -4.96 -24.31
CA MET A 81 -4.88 -4.42 -24.70
C MET A 81 -4.97 -3.62 -26.02
N HIS A 82 -5.73 -4.10 -27.01
CA HIS A 82 -5.99 -3.35 -28.24
C HIS A 82 -6.77 -2.05 -27.99
N GLN A 83 -7.81 -2.09 -27.16
CA GLN A 83 -8.57 -0.90 -26.77
C GLN A 83 -7.68 0.13 -26.08
N SER A 84 -6.78 -0.32 -25.20
CA SER A 84 -5.79 0.55 -24.54
C SER A 84 -4.92 1.29 -25.56
N LYS A 85 -4.40 0.58 -26.57
CA LYS A 85 -3.60 1.19 -27.64
C LYS A 85 -4.38 2.18 -28.48
N LYS A 86 -5.65 1.87 -28.80
CA LYS A 86 -6.53 2.78 -29.53
C LYS A 86 -6.70 4.10 -28.76
N ILE A 87 -6.91 4.00 -27.45
CA ILE A 87 -7.06 5.19 -26.59
C ILE A 87 -5.75 5.98 -26.50
N ALA A 88 -4.59 5.30 -26.40
CA ALA A 88 -3.29 5.96 -26.46
C ALA A 88 -3.13 6.78 -27.75
N ALA A 89 -3.53 6.21 -28.89
CA ALA A 89 -3.49 6.91 -30.18
C ALA A 89 -4.48 8.10 -30.24
N GLU A 90 -5.71 7.93 -29.76
CA GLU A 90 -6.71 9.02 -29.68
C GLU A 90 -6.26 10.19 -28.79
N LEU A 91 -5.48 9.89 -27.73
CA LEU A 91 -4.92 10.87 -26.81
C LEU A 91 -3.54 11.40 -27.24
N ASN A 92 -3.01 10.97 -28.40
CA ASN A 92 -1.67 11.29 -28.89
C ASN A 92 -0.55 10.97 -27.87
N GLN A 93 -0.66 9.83 -27.19
CA GLN A 93 0.33 9.34 -26.23
C GLN A 93 1.17 8.23 -26.87
N SER A 94 2.49 8.26 -26.65
CA SER A 94 3.36 7.19 -27.17
C SER A 94 3.16 5.88 -26.41
N SER A 95 2.76 5.98 -25.14
CA SER A 95 2.59 4.86 -24.22
C SER A 95 1.36 5.03 -23.35
N ILE A 96 0.86 3.92 -22.82
CA ILE A 96 -0.29 3.90 -21.92
C ILE A 96 -0.10 2.87 -20.81
N GLN A 97 -0.64 3.16 -19.64
CA GLN A 97 -0.63 2.25 -18.51
C GLN A 97 -2.01 1.61 -18.28
N VAL A 98 -2.00 0.35 -17.88
CA VAL A 98 -3.19 -0.42 -17.52
C VAL A 98 -3.01 -1.10 -16.18
N THR A 99 -4.07 -1.18 -15.39
CA THR A 99 -4.07 -1.93 -14.11
C THR A 99 -5.03 -3.10 -14.18
N TYR A 100 -4.54 -4.28 -13.81
CA TYR A 100 -5.29 -5.53 -13.80
C TYR A 100 -5.17 -6.25 -12.45
N ASP A 101 -6.15 -7.07 -12.11
CA ASP A 101 -5.93 -8.10 -11.09
C ASP A 101 -4.82 -9.09 -11.53
N LEU A 102 -4.32 -9.91 -10.61
CA LEU A 102 -3.23 -10.84 -10.92
C LEU A 102 -3.61 -11.90 -11.96
N ALA A 103 -4.88 -12.34 -11.99
CA ALA A 103 -5.35 -13.38 -12.90
C ALA A 103 -5.38 -12.90 -14.35
N ILE A 104 -5.66 -11.62 -14.58
CA ILE A 104 -5.65 -10.96 -15.89
C ILE A 104 -4.22 -10.50 -16.23
N ALA A 105 -3.51 -9.88 -15.28
CA ALA A 105 -2.15 -9.36 -15.51
C ALA A 105 -1.16 -10.43 -15.99
N LYS A 106 -1.23 -11.65 -15.43
CA LYS A 106 -0.38 -12.76 -15.88
C LYS A 106 -0.60 -13.11 -17.35
N VAL A 107 -1.85 -13.05 -17.81
CA VAL A 107 -2.23 -13.36 -19.20
C VAL A 107 -1.78 -12.22 -20.10
N ALA A 108 -2.02 -10.98 -19.69
CA ALA A 108 -1.59 -9.79 -20.42
C ALA A 108 -0.06 -9.74 -20.61
N LEU A 109 0.71 -10.06 -19.57
CA LEU A 109 2.18 -10.13 -19.64
C LEU A 109 2.66 -11.27 -20.55
N GLN A 110 1.97 -12.41 -20.59
CA GLN A 110 2.27 -13.51 -21.51
C GLN A 110 2.00 -13.12 -22.97
N ILE A 111 0.86 -12.49 -23.24
CA ILE A 111 0.50 -11.95 -24.56
C ILE A 111 1.53 -10.91 -24.99
N GLN A 112 1.83 -9.92 -24.13
CA GLN A 112 2.83 -8.90 -24.40
C GLN A 112 4.20 -9.49 -24.72
N SER A 113 4.63 -10.54 -24.02
CA SER A 113 5.90 -11.21 -24.31
C SER A 113 5.89 -12.02 -25.61
N THR A 114 4.74 -12.59 -25.99
CA THR A 114 4.62 -13.44 -27.18
C THR A 114 4.50 -12.60 -28.45
N GLU A 115 3.79 -11.48 -28.37
CA GLU A 115 3.48 -10.63 -29.52
C GLU A 115 4.43 -9.44 -29.67
N LYS A 116 5.63 -9.49 -29.06
CA LYS A 116 6.61 -8.42 -29.18
C LYS A 116 6.92 -8.08 -30.65
N PRO A 117 7.01 -6.79 -31.02
CA PRO A 117 6.95 -5.58 -30.16
C PRO A 117 5.54 -4.96 -30.04
N THR A 118 4.49 -5.68 -30.44
CA THR A 118 3.13 -5.11 -30.64
C THR A 118 2.59 -4.35 -29.44
N PHE A 119 2.84 -4.83 -28.21
CA PHE A 119 2.34 -4.22 -26.97
C PHE A 119 3.45 -3.65 -26.09
N ASP A 120 4.63 -3.36 -26.65
CA ASP A 120 5.76 -2.83 -25.87
C ASP A 120 5.49 -1.42 -25.33
N ASN A 121 4.54 -0.70 -25.89
CA ASN A 121 4.12 0.63 -25.43
C ASN A 121 3.03 0.61 -24.33
N LEU A 122 2.63 -0.58 -23.87
CA LEU A 122 1.63 -0.79 -22.82
C LEU A 122 2.33 -1.17 -21.50
N PHE A 123 2.25 -0.31 -20.48
CA PHE A 123 2.76 -0.63 -19.16
C PHE A 123 1.70 -1.33 -18.30
N ILE A 124 1.96 -2.56 -17.88
CA ILE A 124 1.02 -3.37 -17.11
C ILE A 124 1.32 -3.27 -15.61
N HIS A 125 0.37 -2.70 -14.86
CA HIS A 125 0.36 -2.68 -13.39
C HIS A 125 -0.35 -3.91 -12.82
N LEU A 126 0.25 -4.48 -11.77
CA LEU A 126 -0.49 -5.34 -10.85
C LEU A 126 -1.35 -4.47 -9.93
N GLY A 127 -2.63 -4.81 -9.80
CA GLY A 127 -3.60 -4.15 -8.95
C GLY A 127 -3.10 -3.99 -7.50
N PRO A 128 -2.79 -2.76 -7.04
CA PRO A 128 -2.23 -2.58 -5.71
C PRO A 128 -3.19 -2.95 -4.58
N PHE A 129 -4.51 -2.84 -4.78
CA PHE A 129 -5.47 -3.32 -3.80
C PHE A 129 -5.46 -4.84 -3.69
N HIS A 130 -5.38 -5.56 -4.81
CA HIS A 130 -5.23 -7.01 -4.80
C HIS A 130 -3.88 -7.46 -4.20
N ILE A 131 -2.79 -6.70 -4.41
CA ILE A 131 -1.52 -6.92 -3.70
C ILE A 131 -1.71 -6.75 -2.20
N MET A 132 -2.39 -5.70 -1.73
CA MET A 132 -2.66 -5.50 -0.31
C MET A 132 -3.51 -6.63 0.29
N MET A 133 -4.53 -7.12 -0.43
CA MET A 133 -5.33 -8.27 0.01
C MET A 133 -4.50 -9.55 0.14
N ALA A 134 -3.67 -9.85 -0.86
CA ALA A 134 -2.74 -10.96 -0.82
C ALA A 134 -1.75 -10.82 0.36
N TYR A 135 -1.28 -9.60 0.61
CA TYR A 135 -0.38 -9.30 1.72
C TYR A 135 -1.06 -9.54 3.08
N PHE A 136 -2.30 -9.09 3.26
CA PHE A 136 -3.06 -9.40 4.48
C PHE A 136 -3.28 -10.89 4.67
N LYS A 137 -3.52 -11.66 3.60
CA LYS A 137 -3.57 -13.12 3.69
C LYS A 137 -2.22 -13.71 4.13
N ALA A 138 -1.10 -13.16 3.68
CA ALA A 138 0.23 -13.61 4.07
C ALA A 138 0.50 -13.29 5.55
N VAL A 139 0.18 -12.07 5.99
CA VAL A 139 0.24 -11.66 7.40
C VAL A 139 -0.67 -12.53 8.25
N GLY A 140 -1.91 -12.79 7.80
CA GLY A 140 -2.86 -13.66 8.48
C GLY A 140 -2.30 -15.07 8.70
N LYS A 141 -1.66 -15.65 7.68
CA LYS A 141 -0.95 -16.92 7.81
C LYS A 141 0.21 -16.84 8.81
N PHE A 142 0.96 -15.75 8.84
CA PHE A 142 2.06 -15.53 9.79
C PHE A 142 1.58 -15.43 11.25
N ILE A 143 0.44 -14.79 11.49
CA ILE A 143 -0.13 -14.61 12.84
C ILE A 143 -1.12 -15.71 13.22
N ASN A 144 -1.28 -16.74 12.40
CA ASN A 144 -2.23 -17.80 12.71
C ASN A 144 -1.81 -18.52 13.99
N ASP A 145 -2.75 -18.73 14.90
CA ASP A 145 -2.57 -19.39 16.19
C ASP A 145 -1.51 -18.76 17.13
N CYS A 146 -1.12 -17.50 16.92
CA CYS A 146 -0.20 -16.78 17.81
C CYS A 146 -0.91 -16.01 18.95
N GLY A 147 -2.25 -16.05 19.00
CA GLY A 147 -3.06 -15.41 20.04
C GLY A 147 -3.56 -14.00 19.72
N LEU A 148 -3.08 -13.34 18.65
CA LEU A 148 -3.54 -11.99 18.29
C LEU A 148 -5.04 -11.94 17.96
N THR A 149 -5.57 -12.97 17.31
CA THR A 149 -7.01 -13.09 17.03
C THR A 149 -7.82 -13.21 18.30
N ASN A 150 -7.35 -13.96 19.30
CA ASN A 150 -7.99 -14.07 20.60
C ASN A 150 -8.02 -12.71 21.29
N ILE A 151 -6.90 -11.98 21.30
CA ILE A 151 -6.84 -10.62 21.85
C ILE A 151 -7.87 -9.72 21.15
N MET A 152 -7.97 -9.77 19.81
CA MET A 152 -8.96 -8.99 19.07
C MET A 152 -10.41 -9.36 19.41
N VAL A 153 -10.69 -10.64 19.62
CA VAL A 153 -12.04 -11.14 19.98
C VAL A 153 -12.41 -10.71 21.39
N GLU A 154 -11.57 -10.98 22.38
CA GLU A 154 -11.81 -10.62 23.78
C GLU A 154 -11.87 -9.10 24.00
N SER A 155 -11.17 -8.32 23.17
CA SER A 155 -11.25 -6.85 23.18
C SER A 155 -12.46 -6.28 22.43
N ASN A 156 -13.39 -7.12 21.95
CA ASN A 156 -14.55 -6.72 21.13
C ASN A 156 -14.18 -5.96 19.83
N LEU A 157 -12.95 -6.13 19.33
CA LEU A 157 -12.50 -5.55 18.05
C LEU A 157 -12.93 -6.41 16.86
N LEU A 158 -13.07 -7.71 17.07
CA LEU A 158 -13.37 -8.70 16.05
C LEU A 158 -14.41 -9.70 16.57
N ALA A 159 -15.53 -9.84 15.88
CA ALA A 159 -16.48 -10.90 16.21
C ALA A 159 -15.87 -12.28 15.90
N ASN A 160 -16.17 -13.29 16.73
CA ASN A 160 -15.63 -14.64 16.56
C ASN A 160 -15.91 -15.23 15.15
N GLY A 161 -17.15 -15.08 14.66
CA GLY A 161 -17.53 -15.51 13.30
C GLY A 161 -16.85 -14.77 12.15
N SER A 162 -16.04 -13.74 12.45
CA SER A 162 -15.33 -12.91 11.48
C SER A 162 -13.83 -13.17 11.40
N VAL A 163 -13.30 -14.08 12.25
CA VAL A 163 -11.87 -14.39 12.35
C VAL A 163 -11.32 -14.98 11.06
N ASN A 164 -11.97 -16.01 10.50
CA ASN A 164 -11.48 -16.69 9.30
C ASN A 164 -11.34 -15.74 8.11
N GLY A 165 -12.32 -14.85 7.89
CA GLY A 165 -12.23 -13.90 6.78
C GLY A 165 -11.23 -12.76 7.02
N PHE A 166 -10.82 -12.51 8.27
CA PHE A 166 -9.70 -11.62 8.60
C PHE A 166 -8.35 -12.32 8.33
N ILE A 167 -8.15 -13.54 8.83
CA ILE A 167 -6.93 -14.33 8.58
C ILE A 167 -6.72 -14.63 7.09
N ASP A 168 -7.80 -14.91 6.35
CA ASP A 168 -7.74 -15.13 4.91
C ASP A 168 -7.47 -13.86 4.08
N GLY A 169 -7.45 -12.67 4.70
CA GLY A 169 -7.32 -11.39 4.00
C GLY A 169 -8.53 -10.99 3.13
N LYS A 170 -9.62 -11.78 3.14
CA LYS A 170 -10.82 -11.56 2.32
C LYS A 170 -11.60 -10.32 2.74
N HIS A 171 -11.66 -10.03 4.04
CA HIS A 171 -12.34 -8.85 4.56
C HIS A 171 -11.41 -7.65 4.57
N PHE A 172 -11.11 -7.09 3.40
CA PHE A 172 -10.11 -6.03 3.23
C PHE A 172 -10.30 -4.84 4.18
N ASN A 173 -11.50 -4.25 4.25
CA ASN A 173 -11.76 -3.09 5.11
C ASN A 173 -11.52 -3.39 6.59
N ARG A 174 -11.77 -4.64 7.00
CA ARG A 174 -11.51 -5.11 8.36
C ARG A 174 -10.02 -5.29 8.61
N CYS A 175 -9.30 -5.92 7.67
CA CYS A 175 -7.85 -6.08 7.73
C CYS A 175 -7.13 -4.73 7.80
N LYS A 176 -7.50 -3.81 6.89
CA LYS A 176 -7.02 -2.42 6.82
C LYS A 176 -7.23 -1.64 8.12
N ARG A 177 -8.27 -1.95 8.89
CA ARG A 177 -8.53 -1.31 10.19
C ARG A 177 -7.79 -2.00 11.34
N LEU A 178 -7.94 -3.32 11.46
CA LEU A 178 -7.53 -4.06 12.66
C LEU A 178 -6.03 -4.31 12.73
N HIS A 179 -5.35 -4.55 11.60
CA HIS A 179 -3.91 -4.78 11.61
C HIS A 179 -3.13 -3.57 12.12
N PRO A 180 -3.33 -2.34 11.58
CA PRO A 180 -2.68 -1.14 12.12
C PRO A 180 -3.05 -0.85 13.57
N LEU A 181 -4.30 -1.10 13.97
CA LEU A 181 -4.74 -0.88 15.35
C LEU A 181 -4.02 -1.83 16.32
N MET A 182 -3.93 -3.11 15.98
CA MET A 182 -3.23 -4.11 16.79
C MET A 182 -1.72 -3.84 16.85
N ALA A 183 -1.11 -3.51 15.71
CA ALA A 183 0.31 -3.17 15.65
C ALA A 183 0.63 -1.92 16.51
N LEU A 184 -0.20 -0.88 16.43
CA LEU A 184 -0.05 0.31 17.27
C LEU A 184 -0.14 -0.03 18.77
N GLY A 185 -1.13 -0.82 19.18
CA GLY A 185 -1.28 -1.23 20.58
C GLY A 185 -0.05 -1.96 21.11
N LEU A 186 0.48 -2.91 20.34
CA LEU A 186 1.70 -3.64 20.68
C LEU A 186 2.94 -2.73 20.70
N GLU A 187 3.05 -1.80 19.75
CA GLU A 187 4.18 -0.86 19.69
C GLU A 187 4.15 0.15 20.85
N ILE A 188 2.97 0.60 21.29
CA ILE A 188 2.80 1.42 22.50
C ILE A 188 3.27 0.65 23.74
N MET A 189 2.86 -0.62 23.88
CA MET A 189 3.31 -1.46 24.99
C MET A 189 4.83 -1.64 24.99
N HIS A 190 5.40 -1.87 23.81
CA HIS A 190 6.84 -2.00 23.61
C HIS A 190 7.59 -0.70 23.98
N PHE A 191 7.07 0.46 23.56
CA PHE A 191 7.62 1.77 23.91
C PHE A 191 7.52 2.06 25.42
N LYS A 192 6.38 1.76 26.06
CA LYS A 192 6.22 1.91 27.52
C LYS A 192 7.20 1.00 28.28
N SER A 193 7.45 -0.21 27.81
CA SER A 193 8.47 -1.12 28.36
C SER A 193 9.88 -0.54 28.23
N PHE A 194 10.22 0.05 27.07
CA PHE A 194 11.48 0.76 26.87
C PHE A 194 11.68 1.88 27.90
N LEU A 195 10.69 2.75 28.08
CA LEU A 195 10.75 3.85 29.05
C LEU A 195 11.01 3.33 30.47
N GLN A 196 10.33 2.26 30.88
CA GLN A 196 10.51 1.64 32.19
C GLN A 196 11.92 1.03 32.36
N ILE A 197 12.38 0.23 31.39
CA ILE A 197 13.68 -0.46 31.47
C ILE A 197 14.85 0.52 31.46
N LYS A 198 14.75 1.58 30.64
CA LYS A 198 15.79 2.61 30.53
C LYS A 198 15.64 3.72 31.57
N ASN A 199 14.60 3.66 32.41
CA ASN A 199 14.26 4.69 33.40
C ASN A 199 14.19 6.09 32.78
N VAL A 200 13.53 6.21 31.64
CA VAL A 200 13.32 7.46 30.89
C VAL A 200 11.88 7.89 31.05
N SER A 201 11.65 9.17 31.34
CA SER A 201 10.31 9.77 31.38
C SER A 201 10.10 10.71 30.19
N LEU A 202 8.84 10.90 29.79
CA LEU A 202 8.47 11.93 28.82
C LEU A 202 8.35 13.26 29.56
N THR A 203 9.30 14.14 29.35
CA THR A 203 9.36 15.48 29.95
C THR A 203 8.38 16.44 29.27
N ASP A 204 8.04 17.54 29.95
CA ASP A 204 7.08 18.53 29.43
C ASP A 204 7.53 19.17 28.10
N ASP A 205 8.83 19.33 27.88
CA ASP A 205 9.39 19.83 26.62
C ASP A 205 9.21 18.83 25.47
N ILE A 206 9.37 17.53 25.73
CA ILE A 206 9.09 16.47 24.75
C ILE A 206 7.59 16.46 24.40
N ILE A 207 6.73 16.54 25.42
CA ILE A 207 5.28 16.60 25.21
C ILE A 207 4.87 17.85 24.42
N GLY A 208 5.48 19.00 24.72
CA GLY A 208 5.29 20.24 23.97
C GLY A 208 5.65 20.09 22.49
N GLU A 209 6.80 19.46 22.20
CA GLU A 209 7.25 19.21 20.84
C GLU A 209 6.33 18.23 20.07
N LEU A 210 5.89 17.14 20.71
CA LEU A 210 4.93 16.21 20.11
C LEU A 210 3.64 16.93 19.68
N ARG A 211 3.11 17.81 20.53
CA ARG A 211 1.90 18.61 20.22
C ARG A 211 2.13 19.57 19.05
N ARG A 212 3.32 20.18 18.96
CA ARG A 212 3.70 21.03 17.81
C ARG A 212 3.72 20.20 16.52
N LEU A 213 4.40 19.06 16.54
CA LEU A 213 4.56 18.19 15.37
C LEU A 213 3.24 17.58 14.88
N GLN A 214 2.28 17.30 15.77
CA GLN A 214 0.94 16.83 15.37
C GLN A 214 0.18 17.81 14.46
N ASN A 215 0.47 19.10 14.58
CA ASN A 215 -0.17 20.16 13.81
C ASN A 215 0.76 20.75 12.73
N CYS A 216 2.00 20.26 12.66
CA CYS A 216 2.98 20.71 11.69
C CYS A 216 2.70 20.11 10.32
N LYS A 217 2.76 20.92 9.26
CA LYS A 217 2.65 20.42 7.90
C LYS A 217 3.88 19.62 7.52
N ILE A 218 3.70 18.55 6.74
CA ILE A 218 4.77 17.63 6.40
C ILE A 218 5.93 18.31 5.66
N SER A 219 5.64 19.35 4.87
CA SER A 219 6.65 20.18 4.18
C SER A 219 7.61 20.91 5.12
N SER A 220 7.17 21.20 6.35
CA SER A 220 7.93 21.92 7.39
C SER A 220 8.26 21.00 8.58
N PHE A 221 8.07 19.69 8.41
CA PHE A 221 8.22 18.74 9.50
C PHE A 221 9.69 18.54 9.83
N GLN A 222 10.08 19.01 10.99
CA GLN A 222 11.43 18.88 11.52
C GLN A 222 11.34 18.75 13.03
N ILE A 223 12.05 17.78 13.59
CA ILE A 223 12.19 17.63 15.04
C ILE A 223 13.26 18.64 15.48
N GLU A 224 12.87 19.59 16.33
CA GLU A 224 13.75 20.66 16.82
C GLU A 224 14.28 20.33 18.22
N ASN A 225 13.48 19.63 19.03
CA ASN A 225 13.85 19.25 20.39
C ASN A 225 14.90 18.11 20.40
N GLU A 226 16.08 18.39 20.95
CA GLU A 226 17.19 17.42 21.05
C GLU A 226 16.87 16.23 21.97
N ASN A 227 16.13 16.45 23.07
CA ASN A 227 15.74 15.35 23.97
C ASN A 227 14.84 14.33 23.26
N LEU A 228 13.93 14.80 22.40
CA LEU A 228 13.07 13.95 21.58
C LEU A 228 13.89 13.19 20.52
N LYS A 229 14.88 13.83 19.89
CA LYS A 229 15.80 13.13 18.97
C LYS A 229 16.58 12.02 19.68
N GLU A 230 17.13 12.32 20.85
CA GLU A 230 17.86 11.35 21.66
C GLU A 230 16.94 10.18 22.07
N LEU A 231 15.73 10.48 22.54
CA LEU A 231 14.72 9.48 22.88
C LEU A 231 14.39 8.56 21.71
N LEU A 232 14.18 9.13 20.51
CA LEU A 232 13.89 8.38 19.29
C LEU A 232 15.05 7.47 18.88
N ASN A 233 16.29 7.97 18.96
CA ASN A 233 17.49 7.18 18.67
C ASN A 233 17.64 6.01 19.66
N ASN A 234 17.47 6.28 20.95
CA ASN A 234 17.53 5.24 21.98
C ASN A 234 16.42 4.20 21.80
N TYR A 235 15.22 4.63 21.41
CA TYR A 235 14.12 3.71 21.11
C TYR A 235 14.36 2.90 19.83
N LEU A 236 14.98 3.49 18.81
CA LEU A 236 15.38 2.76 17.60
C LEU A 236 16.37 1.63 17.91
N ILE A 237 17.37 1.92 18.75
CA ILE A 237 18.32 0.91 19.24
C ILE A 237 17.54 -0.21 19.97
N TYR A 238 16.63 0.13 20.87
CA TYR A 238 15.82 -0.85 21.59
C TYR A 238 14.92 -1.70 20.67
N LYS A 239 14.34 -1.10 19.61
CA LYS A 239 13.63 -1.84 18.55
C LYS A 239 14.56 -2.84 17.87
N GLN A 240 15.79 -2.44 17.53
CA GLN A 240 16.77 -3.33 16.89
C GLN A 240 17.17 -4.50 17.79
N GLN A 241 17.42 -4.26 19.07
CA GLN A 241 17.69 -5.31 20.07
C GLN A 241 16.54 -6.33 20.14
N SER A 242 15.30 -5.84 20.05
CA SER A 242 14.11 -6.68 20.02
C SER A 242 14.01 -7.52 18.76
N PHE A 243 14.36 -6.97 17.59
CA PHE A 243 14.45 -7.74 16.35
C PHE A 243 15.55 -8.81 16.41
N ASN A 244 16.67 -8.54 17.10
CA ASN A 244 17.73 -9.51 17.33
C ASN A 244 17.33 -10.61 18.33
N GLY A 245 16.21 -10.43 19.04
CA GLY A 245 15.68 -11.39 20.00
C GLY A 245 16.33 -11.32 21.39
N GLU A 246 16.98 -10.20 21.72
CA GLU A 246 17.67 -9.99 23.01
C GLU A 246 16.73 -10.08 24.22
N PHE A 247 15.44 -9.79 24.01
CA PHE A 247 14.40 -9.84 25.05
C PHE A 247 13.48 -11.07 24.93
N GLY A 248 13.89 -12.08 24.16
CA GLY A 248 13.16 -13.33 24.00
C GLY A 248 12.29 -13.42 22.74
N LYS A 249 11.86 -14.65 22.43
CA LYS A 249 11.21 -14.99 21.15
C LYS A 249 9.82 -14.41 20.98
N THR A 250 9.05 -14.26 22.05
CA THR A 250 7.71 -13.68 22.01
C THR A 250 7.76 -12.21 21.58
N GLN A 251 8.64 -11.41 22.20
CA GLN A 251 8.82 -10.00 21.82
C GLN A 251 9.36 -9.89 20.39
N GLN A 252 10.35 -10.71 20.03
CA GLN A 252 10.88 -10.77 18.66
C GLN A 252 9.75 -11.02 17.63
N PHE A 253 8.89 -11.99 17.89
CA PHE A 253 7.77 -12.34 17.00
C PHE A 253 6.80 -11.17 16.80
N TYR A 254 6.36 -10.51 17.88
CA TYR A 254 5.44 -9.38 17.78
C TYR A 254 6.09 -8.15 17.14
N MET A 255 7.39 -7.94 17.34
CA MET A 255 8.12 -6.90 16.62
C MET A 255 8.19 -7.16 15.12
N ILE A 256 8.39 -8.42 14.71
CA ILE A 256 8.29 -8.80 13.29
C ILE A 256 6.89 -8.48 12.76
N TYR A 257 5.83 -8.85 13.48
CA TYR A 257 4.46 -8.50 13.08
C TYR A 257 4.26 -6.98 12.92
N ILE A 258 4.70 -6.17 13.88
CA ILE A 258 4.64 -4.70 13.80
C ILE A 258 5.33 -4.21 12.51
N ASN A 259 6.54 -4.69 12.21
CA ASN A 259 7.27 -4.32 11.01
C ASN A 259 6.54 -4.73 9.72
N LEU A 260 5.91 -5.91 9.69
CA LEU A 260 5.09 -6.33 8.55
C LEU A 260 3.90 -5.39 8.34
N ILE A 261 3.30 -4.86 9.40
CA ILE A 261 2.24 -3.86 9.30
C ILE A 261 2.78 -2.49 8.88
N HIS A 262 3.96 -2.08 9.35
CA HIS A 262 4.63 -0.88 8.85
C HIS A 262 4.90 -0.96 7.35
N HIS A 263 5.27 -2.15 6.82
CA HIS A 263 5.41 -2.32 5.37
C HIS A 263 4.09 -2.07 4.62
N TYR A 264 2.96 -2.55 5.15
CA TYR A 264 1.65 -2.25 4.60
C TYR A 264 1.34 -0.75 4.66
N LEU A 265 1.65 -0.07 5.77
CA LEU A 265 1.44 1.37 5.91
C LEU A 265 2.30 2.15 4.90
N HIS A 266 3.54 1.76 4.65
CA HIS A 266 4.39 2.36 3.61
C HIS A 266 3.84 2.14 2.20
N LEU A 267 3.32 0.94 1.88
CA LEU A 267 2.63 0.71 0.60
C LEU A 267 1.35 1.56 0.49
N SER A 268 0.58 1.71 1.57
CA SER A 268 -0.56 2.61 1.55
C SER A 268 -0.13 4.07 1.42
N ARG A 269 0.99 4.47 2.03
CA ARG A 269 1.53 5.83 2.03
C ARG A 269 1.94 6.21 0.62
N SER A 270 2.74 5.38 -0.05
CA SER A 270 3.23 5.65 -1.40
C SER A 270 2.10 5.90 -2.40
N ILE A 271 1.01 5.14 -2.32
CA ILE A 271 -0.18 5.37 -3.16
C ILE A 271 -0.91 6.65 -2.75
N ARG A 272 -1.08 6.89 -1.45
CA ARG A 272 -1.78 8.07 -0.91
C ARG A 272 -1.08 9.38 -1.24
N THR A 273 0.24 9.39 -1.24
CA THR A 273 1.10 10.53 -1.54
C THR A 273 1.50 10.59 -3.00
N GLY A 274 1.37 9.49 -3.76
CA GLY A 274 1.91 9.38 -5.12
C GLY A 274 3.44 9.30 -5.15
N ASP A 275 4.08 8.86 -4.06
CA ASP A 275 5.53 8.70 -3.97
C ASP A 275 5.98 7.41 -4.69
N PHE A 276 6.45 7.57 -5.91
CA PHE A 276 6.85 6.46 -6.78
C PHE A 276 8.08 5.71 -6.26
N GLU A 277 9.04 6.41 -5.64
CA GLU A 277 10.25 5.80 -5.09
C GLU A 277 9.92 4.94 -3.87
N LEU A 278 9.06 5.42 -2.98
CA LEU A 278 8.56 4.61 -1.88
C LEU A 278 7.77 3.40 -2.38
N PHE A 279 6.97 3.56 -3.44
CA PHE A 279 6.23 2.45 -4.05
C PHE A 279 7.16 1.36 -4.59
N LYS A 280 8.21 1.72 -5.33
CA LYS A 280 9.25 0.78 -5.79
C LYS A 280 9.98 0.10 -4.63
N THR A 281 10.35 0.87 -3.61
CA THR A 281 11.15 0.39 -2.47
C THR A 281 10.38 -0.59 -1.59
N ILE A 282 9.06 -0.39 -1.41
CA ILE A 282 8.28 -1.21 -0.49
C ILE A 282 7.82 -2.55 -1.10
N LEU A 283 7.61 -2.61 -2.42
CA LEU A 283 7.13 -3.81 -3.08
C LEU A 283 8.05 -5.04 -2.89
N PRO A 284 9.39 -4.95 -2.95
CA PRO A 284 10.28 -6.05 -2.59
C PRO A 284 10.03 -6.58 -1.16
N LYS A 285 9.87 -5.69 -0.18
CA LYS A 285 9.61 -6.08 1.22
C LYS A 285 8.27 -6.81 1.38
N ILE A 286 7.24 -6.34 0.66
CA ILE A 286 5.94 -7.03 0.56
C ILE A 286 6.10 -8.41 -0.08
N THR A 287 6.91 -8.49 -1.15
CA THR A 287 7.16 -9.71 -1.93
C THR A 287 7.87 -10.79 -1.10
N ASN A 288 8.79 -10.40 -0.22
CA ASN A 288 9.47 -11.34 0.68
C ASN A 288 8.48 -12.17 1.51
N LEU A 289 7.42 -11.54 2.02
CA LEU A 289 6.40 -12.27 2.79
C LEU A 289 5.61 -13.25 1.90
N PHE A 290 5.42 -12.96 0.61
CA PHE A 290 4.79 -13.90 -0.32
C PHE A 290 5.62 -15.18 -0.49
N PHE A 291 6.94 -15.07 -0.57
CA PHE A 291 7.83 -16.23 -0.59
C PHE A 291 7.72 -17.04 0.71
N ILE A 292 7.83 -16.38 1.87
CA ILE A 292 7.76 -17.03 3.18
C ILE A 292 6.43 -17.78 3.38
N CYS A 293 5.32 -17.14 2.99
CA CYS A 293 3.98 -17.68 3.21
C CYS A 293 3.48 -18.61 2.09
N ASN A 294 4.33 -18.97 1.12
CA ASN A 294 4.00 -19.83 -0.02
C ASN A 294 2.88 -19.28 -0.93
N GLN A 295 2.88 -17.98 -1.21
CA GLN A 295 2.00 -17.34 -2.19
C GLN A 295 2.70 -17.21 -3.56
N GLN A 296 3.04 -18.34 -4.16
CA GLN A 296 3.94 -18.43 -5.33
C GLN A 296 3.54 -17.53 -6.52
N ASN A 297 2.25 -17.41 -6.81
CA ASN A 297 1.77 -16.57 -7.91
C ASN A 297 2.09 -15.09 -7.65
N TYR A 298 1.75 -14.57 -6.46
CA TYR A 298 2.08 -13.20 -6.11
C TYR A 298 3.59 -13.00 -5.99
N ALA A 299 4.31 -13.93 -5.37
CA ALA A 299 5.77 -13.87 -5.26
C ALA A 299 6.43 -13.70 -6.65
N ARG A 300 6.11 -14.58 -7.60
CA ARG A 300 6.67 -14.56 -8.97
C ARG A 300 6.33 -13.27 -9.72
N TRP A 301 5.04 -12.93 -9.77
CA TRP A 301 4.59 -11.85 -10.63
C TRP A 301 4.89 -10.47 -10.02
N THR A 302 4.93 -10.33 -8.70
CA THR A 302 5.38 -9.08 -8.07
C THR A 302 6.88 -8.85 -8.29
N VAL A 303 7.73 -9.88 -8.29
CA VAL A 303 9.14 -9.73 -8.71
C VAL A 303 9.23 -9.19 -10.15
N LYS A 304 8.47 -9.77 -11.08
CA LYS A 304 8.46 -9.27 -12.47
C LYS A 304 7.93 -7.84 -12.57
N TYR A 305 6.92 -7.51 -11.79
CA TYR A 305 6.36 -6.17 -11.75
C TYR A 305 7.34 -5.13 -11.23
N VAL A 306 8.09 -5.45 -10.16
CA VAL A 306 9.16 -4.59 -9.63
C VAL A 306 10.26 -4.37 -10.68
N ASP A 307 10.70 -5.42 -11.38
CA ASP A 307 11.66 -5.31 -12.49
C ASP A 307 11.18 -4.33 -13.58
N ASN A 308 9.91 -4.41 -13.96
CA ASN A 308 9.31 -3.47 -14.93
C ASN A 308 9.28 -2.03 -14.40
N LEU A 309 8.94 -1.83 -13.12
CA LEU A 309 8.90 -0.51 -12.49
C LEU A 309 10.29 0.15 -12.43
N ILE A 310 11.35 -0.62 -12.16
CA ILE A 310 12.72 -0.10 -12.11
C ILE A 310 13.16 0.36 -13.51
N LYS A 311 12.79 -0.37 -14.56
CA LYS A 311 13.16 -0.10 -15.96
C LYS A 311 12.22 0.88 -16.66
N VAL A 312 11.24 1.47 -15.96
CA VAL A 312 10.22 2.30 -16.61
C VAL A 312 10.81 3.57 -17.23
N SER A 313 11.87 4.15 -16.65
CA SER A 313 12.53 5.33 -17.20
C SER A 313 13.18 5.07 -18.56
N GLU A 314 13.57 3.82 -18.83
CA GLU A 314 14.18 3.39 -20.10
C GLU A 314 13.11 2.92 -21.09
N THR A 315 12.12 2.18 -20.60
CA THR A 315 11.11 1.52 -21.46
C THR A 315 9.91 2.42 -21.78
N HIS A 316 9.50 3.28 -20.85
CA HIS A 316 8.35 4.17 -20.99
C HIS A 316 8.63 5.57 -20.37
N PRO A 317 9.55 6.37 -20.95
CA PRO A 317 9.98 7.64 -20.35
C PRO A 317 8.84 8.63 -20.05
N GLU A 318 7.83 8.72 -20.92
CA GLU A 318 6.66 9.58 -20.71
C GLU A 318 5.81 9.14 -19.50
N LEU A 319 5.61 7.84 -19.32
CA LEU A 319 4.89 7.32 -18.16
C LEU A 319 5.69 7.50 -16.87
N TYR A 320 7.02 7.43 -16.93
CA TYR A 320 7.87 7.68 -15.77
C TYR A 320 7.68 9.09 -15.20
N GLU A 321 7.56 10.11 -16.05
CA GLU A 321 7.24 11.47 -15.62
C GLU A 321 5.85 11.54 -14.95
N GLY A 322 4.86 10.83 -15.49
CA GLY A 322 3.55 10.69 -14.87
C GLY A 322 3.59 9.98 -13.51
N PHE A 323 4.41 8.95 -13.37
CA PHE A 323 4.57 8.22 -12.12
C PHE A 323 5.20 9.07 -11.03
N LYS A 324 6.19 9.92 -11.35
CA LYS A 324 6.74 10.91 -10.42
C LYS A 324 5.69 11.92 -9.93
N GLN A 325 4.63 12.15 -10.70
CA GLN A 325 3.48 12.98 -10.32
C GLN A 325 2.38 12.22 -9.55
N GLY A 326 2.55 10.91 -9.35
CA GLY A 326 1.63 10.05 -8.64
C GLY A 326 0.53 9.43 -9.52
N PHE A 327 0.73 9.30 -10.84
CA PHE A 327 -0.25 8.71 -11.77
C PHE A 327 -0.36 7.18 -11.68
N PHE A 328 -0.21 6.61 -10.47
CA PHE A 328 -0.45 5.20 -10.15
C PHE A 328 -1.44 5.05 -8.97
N GLY A 329 -2.07 6.16 -8.55
CA GLY A 329 -3.16 6.21 -7.58
C GLY A 329 -4.20 7.26 -7.99
N ILE A 330 -5.42 7.11 -7.49
CA ILE A 330 -6.57 7.96 -7.87
C ILE A 330 -7.06 8.80 -6.69
N LYS A 331 -7.04 10.12 -6.83
CA LYS A 331 -7.59 11.12 -5.90
C LYS A 331 -8.99 11.53 -6.37
N ARG A 332 -10.03 11.08 -5.66
CA ARG A 332 -11.44 11.43 -5.97
C ARG A 332 -11.99 12.57 -5.13
N THR A 333 -11.28 12.99 -4.09
CA THR A 333 -11.74 14.01 -3.13
C THR A 333 -10.74 15.15 -3.02
N THR A 334 -11.18 16.31 -2.56
CA THR A 334 -10.29 17.45 -2.27
C THR A 334 -9.43 17.23 -1.03
N LYS A 335 -9.69 16.17 -0.24
CA LYS A 335 -8.94 15.89 0.98
C LYS A 335 -7.49 15.50 0.65
N PRO A 336 -6.49 16.01 1.39
CA PRO A 336 -5.11 15.54 1.28
C PRO A 336 -5.00 14.07 1.71
N PHE A 337 -3.95 13.38 1.25
CA PHE A 337 -3.67 11.98 1.62
C PHE A 337 -4.81 10.98 1.26
N SER A 338 -5.59 11.31 0.22
CA SER A 338 -6.82 10.59 -0.14
C SER A 338 -6.73 9.75 -1.42
N ARG A 339 -5.56 9.67 -2.07
CA ARG A 339 -5.38 8.77 -3.22
C ARG A 339 -5.61 7.31 -2.82
N GLN A 340 -6.22 6.56 -3.72
CA GLN A 340 -6.59 5.17 -3.54
C GLN A 340 -6.01 4.31 -4.67
N PRO A 341 -5.79 3.00 -4.44
CA PRO A 341 -5.43 2.07 -5.50
C PRO A 341 -6.42 2.14 -6.66
N ILE A 342 -5.90 2.11 -7.89
CA ILE A 342 -6.67 2.20 -9.13
C ILE A 342 -7.74 1.08 -9.21
N ASP A 343 -7.34 -0.16 -8.94
CA ASP A 343 -8.22 -1.33 -8.93
C ASP A 343 -9.25 -1.29 -7.80
N LEU A 344 -8.96 -0.69 -6.64
CA LEU A 344 -9.98 -0.47 -5.61
C LEU A 344 -11.02 0.56 -6.04
N VAL A 345 -10.60 1.60 -6.75
CA VAL A 345 -11.54 2.62 -7.23
C VAL A 345 -12.55 2.01 -8.19
N LEU A 346 -12.11 1.11 -9.06
CA LEU A 346 -12.98 0.33 -9.92
C LEU A 346 -14.04 -0.47 -9.14
N GLU A 347 -13.61 -1.19 -8.08
CA GLU A 347 -14.53 -1.93 -7.21
C GLU A 347 -15.58 -1.03 -6.55
N GLN A 348 -15.19 0.20 -6.19
CA GLN A 348 -16.03 1.18 -5.52
C GLN A 348 -16.90 2.01 -6.47
N THR A 349 -16.69 1.91 -7.79
CA THR A 349 -17.46 2.63 -8.79
C THR A 349 -18.16 1.67 -9.73
N ILE A 350 -17.46 1.14 -10.73
CA ILE A 350 -18.04 0.30 -11.79
C ILE A 350 -18.72 -0.91 -11.20
N ASN A 351 -18.03 -1.67 -10.35
CA ASN A 351 -18.60 -2.90 -9.80
C ASN A 351 -19.74 -2.62 -8.83
N ALA A 352 -19.63 -1.58 -7.99
CA ALA A 352 -20.71 -1.16 -7.11
C ALA A 352 -21.94 -0.65 -7.89
N ASP A 353 -21.74 0.12 -8.95
CA ASP A 353 -22.78 0.67 -9.81
C ASP A 353 -23.44 -0.43 -10.66
N ALA A 354 -22.67 -1.41 -11.14
CA ALA A 354 -23.17 -2.58 -11.86
C ALA A 354 -23.87 -3.59 -10.94
N ALA A 355 -23.42 -3.75 -9.70
CA ALA A 355 -24.01 -4.64 -8.70
C ALA A 355 -25.22 -4.03 -7.98
N ARG A 356 -25.51 -2.73 -8.15
CA ARG A 356 -26.77 -2.10 -7.73
C ARG A 356 -27.92 -2.71 -8.53
N ARG A 357 -28.41 -3.86 -8.06
CA ARG A 357 -29.72 -4.38 -8.39
C ARG A 357 -30.73 -3.39 -7.84
N LEU A 358 -31.17 -2.44 -8.66
CA LEU A 358 -32.51 -1.89 -8.49
C LEU A 358 -33.46 -3.08 -8.54
N THR A 359 -34.12 -3.35 -7.41
CA THR A 359 -35.19 -4.33 -7.29
C THR A 359 -36.27 -4.00 -8.31
N GLY A 360 -36.23 -4.60 -9.50
CA GLY A 360 -37.30 -4.40 -10.48
C GLY A 360 -37.02 -4.85 -11.91
N VAL A 361 -35.81 -4.71 -12.45
CA VAL A 361 -35.55 -5.09 -13.86
C VAL A 361 -34.16 -5.72 -14.00
N ILE A 362 -34.18 -7.00 -14.36
CA ILE A 362 -33.00 -7.79 -14.70
C ILE A 362 -32.65 -7.42 -16.16
N HIS A 363 -31.37 -7.11 -16.46
CA HIS A 363 -30.80 -6.85 -17.80
C HIS A 363 -30.58 -5.40 -18.29
N PHE A 364 -30.78 -4.35 -17.48
CA PHE A 364 -30.36 -2.99 -17.88
C PHE A 364 -29.60 -2.25 -16.77
N THR A 365 -28.33 -1.92 -17.04
CA THR A 365 -27.62 -0.85 -16.31
C THR A 365 -28.08 0.50 -16.88
N ASN A 366 -28.84 1.25 -16.09
CA ASN A 366 -29.36 2.58 -16.42
C ASN A 366 -28.46 3.71 -15.92
N SER A 367 -27.23 3.43 -15.49
CA SER A 367 -26.27 4.47 -15.13
C SER A 367 -25.88 5.28 -16.38
N ILE A 368 -26.26 6.55 -16.44
CA ILE A 368 -25.86 7.49 -17.50
C ILE A 368 -24.33 7.59 -17.54
N SER A 369 -23.68 7.51 -16.38
CA SER A 369 -22.23 7.46 -16.24
C SER A 369 -21.65 6.24 -16.97
N ALA A 370 -22.27 5.06 -16.84
CA ALA A 370 -21.91 3.81 -17.55
C ALA A 370 -22.13 3.88 -19.08
N ARG A 371 -22.77 4.94 -19.59
CA ARG A 371 -23.09 5.12 -21.02
C ARG A 371 -22.33 6.26 -21.68
N GLN A 372 -21.54 7.04 -20.95
CA GLN A 372 -20.82 8.18 -21.50
C GLN A 372 -19.37 7.82 -21.84
N LEU A 373 -19.12 7.69 -23.15
CA LEU A 373 -17.80 7.82 -23.76
C LEU A 373 -17.30 9.25 -23.55
N PHE A 374 -16.07 9.39 -23.06
CA PHE A 374 -15.01 10.35 -23.43
C PHE A 374 -13.97 10.37 -22.29
N THR A 375 -12.73 10.08 -22.64
CA THR A 375 -11.56 10.07 -21.74
C THR A 375 -10.78 11.36 -21.90
N PHE A 376 -10.60 12.08 -20.80
CA PHE A 376 -9.38 12.83 -20.55
C PHE A 376 -8.69 12.13 -19.38
N HIS A 377 -7.40 11.80 -19.52
CA HIS A 377 -6.39 11.43 -18.51
C HIS A 377 -5.75 10.03 -18.62
N ASN A 378 -4.46 10.02 -18.27
CA ASN A 378 -3.36 9.12 -18.61
C ASN A 378 -3.37 7.72 -17.96
N CYS A 379 -4.51 7.19 -17.52
CA CYS A 379 -4.57 5.89 -16.85
C CYS A 379 -5.91 5.20 -17.08
N ILE A 380 -5.87 3.92 -17.51
CA ILE A 380 -7.07 3.11 -17.77
C ILE A 380 -7.04 1.86 -16.91
N THR A 381 -8.20 1.46 -16.40
CA THR A 381 -8.39 0.21 -15.65
C THR A 381 -9.36 -0.67 -16.41
N PHE A 382 -9.02 -1.95 -16.58
CA PHE A 382 -9.84 -2.92 -17.31
C PHE A 382 -10.09 -4.14 -16.42
N PHE A 383 -11.33 -4.63 -16.42
CA PHE A 383 -11.71 -5.96 -15.96
C PHE A 383 -12.57 -6.61 -17.03
#